data_AF-A0AAV5FHF7-F1
#
_entry.id   AF-A0AAV5FHF7-F1
#
_cell.length_a   1.000
_cell.length_b   1.000
_cell.length_c   1.000
_cell.angle_alpha   90.00
_cell.angle_beta   90.00
_cell.angle_gamma   90.00
#
_symmetry.space_group_name_H-M   'P 1'
#
loop_
_entity.id
_entity.type
_entity.pdbx_description
1 polymer ?
#
loop_
_entity_poly.entity_id
_entity_poly.type
_entity_poly.pdbx_seq_one_letter_code
_entity_poly.pdbx_strand_id
1 'polypeptide(L)'
;MEPWRRHAQPDALSSLPAELLDDILTRLDLRDAVRTSALSRAWRRRWESLTALSLSLLHHHHPGTLPLVVASVLLRHAARISRLCVKGDPQSTWHRLHNRRDLFRLHSSFFSCVHLVSLELQKCQFPPLPAGFAGFPLLQEMNLTNVRFVGDGEEQVEAIIRQSPLLEVLKLSYVLISTDESEADEWVIQGPNLRSLTIRSKDYQGWQFGELPRLSDATIDLVSYVDEHDFGEFLAGVGHVGKLTIAAGYLPEVYLNKSSNRDPPMHIVGKVLSLLLLDLLCLEDTV
;
A
#
# COMPACT_ATOMS: atom_id res chain seq x y z
N MET A 1 40.61 24.72 44.04
CA MET A 1 40.52 24.30 42.63
C MET A 1 40.04 22.87 42.61
N GLU A 2 38.79 22.61 42.22
CA GLU A 2 38.23 21.25 42.23
C GLU A 2 38.55 20.49 40.92
N PRO A 3 39.11 19.27 40.98
CA PRO A 3 39.67 18.58 39.80
C PRO A 3 38.70 17.62 39.06
N TRP A 4 37.38 17.74 39.21
CA TRP A 4 36.44 16.74 38.68
C TRP A 4 35.47 17.24 37.59
N ARG A 5 35.77 18.31 36.87
CA ARG A 5 35.08 18.56 35.59
C ARG A 5 35.59 17.57 34.54
N ARG A 6 35.06 16.34 34.59
CA ARG A 6 35.02 15.47 33.41
C ARG A 6 34.27 16.24 32.34
N HIS A 7 35.00 16.81 31.40
CA HIS A 7 34.43 17.29 30.15
C HIS A 7 33.86 16.04 29.47
N ALA A 8 32.54 15.85 29.56
CA ALA A 8 31.87 14.86 28.75
C ALA A 8 32.22 15.21 27.30
N GLN A 9 33.06 14.39 26.67
CA GLN A 9 33.34 14.47 25.25
C GLN A 9 31.98 14.57 24.54
N PRO A 10 31.78 15.55 23.63
CA PRO A 10 30.56 15.60 22.83
C PRO A 10 30.34 14.21 22.24
N ASP A 11 29.14 13.68 22.42
CA ASP A 11 28.74 12.41 21.80
C ASP A 11 29.10 12.47 20.31
N ALA A 12 29.89 11.50 19.82
CA ALA A 12 30.45 11.50 18.47
C ALA A 12 29.35 11.52 17.38
N LEU A 13 28.15 11.06 17.72
CA LEU A 13 26.99 11.19 16.85
C LEU A 13 26.41 12.62 16.91
N SER A 14 26.41 13.25 18.08
CA SER A 14 25.96 14.64 18.26
C SER A 14 26.85 15.68 17.57
N SER A 15 28.06 15.31 17.10
CA SER A 15 28.92 16.18 16.28
C SER A 15 28.56 16.21 14.79
N LEU A 16 27.65 15.36 14.32
CA LEU A 16 27.19 15.37 12.93
C LEU A 16 26.24 16.57 12.67
N PRO A 17 26.21 17.11 11.42
CA PRO A 17 25.20 18.07 10.99
C PRO A 17 23.77 17.56 11.21
N ALA A 18 22.85 18.47 11.50
CA ALA A 18 21.46 18.13 11.82
C ALA A 18 20.77 17.37 10.68
N GLU A 19 21.10 17.69 9.44
CA GLU A 19 20.52 17.08 8.24
C GLU A 19 20.88 15.59 8.14
N LEU A 20 22.10 15.21 8.53
CA LEU A 20 22.52 13.80 8.55
C LEU A 20 21.87 13.04 9.69
N LEU A 21 21.68 13.69 10.84
CA LEU A 21 20.98 13.09 11.97
C LEU A 21 19.51 12.82 11.64
N ASP A 22 18.86 13.79 11.00
CA ASP A 22 17.47 13.65 10.56
C ASP A 22 17.35 12.57 9.48
N ASP A 23 18.27 12.51 8.51
CA ASP A 23 18.30 11.43 7.51
C ASP A 23 18.46 10.05 8.16
N ILE A 24 19.38 9.88 9.11
CA ILE A 24 19.52 8.64 9.89
C ILE A 24 18.20 8.29 10.58
N LEU A 25 17.59 9.24 11.28
CA LEU A 25 16.34 9.03 12.01
C LEU A 25 15.16 8.69 11.08
N THR A 26 15.07 9.27 9.88
CA THR A 26 14.01 8.93 8.91
C THR A 26 14.11 7.51 8.36
N ARG A 27 15.28 6.86 8.48
CA ARG A 27 15.50 5.47 8.07
C ARG A 27 15.21 4.47 9.19
N LEU A 28 14.97 4.95 10.41
CA LEU A 28 14.62 4.12 11.56
C LEU A 28 13.10 3.96 11.69
N ASP A 29 12.71 2.85 12.32
CA ASP A 29 11.36 2.74 12.86
C ASP A 29 11.12 3.84 13.91
N LEU A 30 9.89 4.35 14.02
CA LEU A 30 9.53 5.36 15.02
C LEU A 30 9.94 4.93 16.42
N ARG A 31 9.79 3.65 16.78
CA ARG A 31 10.20 3.15 18.09
C ARG A 31 11.70 3.36 18.34
N ASP A 32 12.52 3.07 17.33
CA ASP A 32 13.97 3.20 17.44
C ASP A 32 14.42 4.65 17.33
N ALA A 33 13.75 5.46 16.50
CA ALA A 33 13.93 6.90 16.47
C ALA A 33 13.63 7.53 17.84
N VAL A 34 12.54 7.14 18.50
CA VAL A 34 12.22 7.60 19.86
C VAL A 34 13.27 7.12 20.87
N ARG A 35 13.77 5.88 20.76
CA ARG A 35 14.83 5.34 21.65
C ARG A 35 16.14 6.13 21.59
N THR A 36 16.45 6.75 20.45
CA THR A 36 17.63 7.64 20.35
C THR A 36 17.56 8.81 21.34
N SER A 37 16.37 9.19 21.82
CA SER A 37 16.17 10.22 22.84
C SER A 37 16.92 9.96 24.15
N ALA A 38 17.30 8.70 24.42
CA ALA A 38 18.09 8.31 25.58
C ALA A 38 19.60 8.52 25.40
N LEU A 39 20.09 8.74 24.18
CA LEU A 39 21.52 8.88 23.88
C LEU A 39 22.11 10.17 24.46
N SER A 40 21.44 11.31 24.24
CA SER A 40 21.89 12.60 24.77
C SER A 40 20.75 13.63 24.79
N ARG A 41 21.00 14.79 25.44
CA ARG A 41 20.04 15.91 25.44
C ARG A 41 19.75 16.43 24.02
N ALA A 42 20.72 16.32 23.11
CA ALA A 42 20.57 16.75 21.73
C ALA A 42 19.60 15.86 20.93
N TRP A 43 19.46 14.58 21.32
CA TRP A 43 18.59 13.62 20.64
C TRP A 43 17.16 13.60 21.17
N ARG A 44 16.93 14.10 22.39
CA ARG A 44 15.68 13.95 23.15
C ARG A 44 14.39 14.25 22.38
N ARG A 45 14.42 15.22 21.47
CA ARG A 45 13.24 15.68 20.71
C ARG A 45 13.44 15.70 19.20
N ARG A 46 14.52 15.12 18.68
CA ARG A 46 14.79 15.17 17.23
C ARG A 46 13.76 14.39 16.42
N TRP A 47 13.32 13.25 16.94
CA TRP A 47 12.27 12.45 16.30
C TRP A 47 10.95 13.23 16.11
N GLU A 48 10.66 14.24 16.94
CA GLU A 48 9.46 15.08 16.84
C GLU A 48 9.46 15.99 15.60
N SER A 49 10.63 16.19 14.98
CA SER A 49 10.81 17.05 13.80
C SER A 49 10.72 16.30 12.47
N LEU A 50 10.67 14.97 12.51
CA LEU A 50 10.66 14.12 11.31
C LEU A 50 9.36 14.27 10.54
N THR A 51 9.49 14.38 9.21
CA THR A 51 8.37 14.44 8.27
C THR A 51 8.10 13.08 7.61
N ALA A 52 8.98 12.10 7.82
CA ALA A 52 8.85 10.73 7.33
C ALA A 52 8.85 9.78 8.53
N LEU A 53 7.77 9.02 8.68
CA LEU A 53 7.59 8.09 9.79
C LEU A 53 7.39 6.68 9.27
N SER A 54 8.20 5.74 9.77
CA SER A 54 7.99 4.30 9.60
C SER A 54 7.51 3.70 10.91
N LEU A 55 6.45 2.90 10.85
CA LEU A 55 5.75 2.31 11.99
C LEU A 55 5.62 0.80 11.77
N SER A 56 6.53 0.04 12.33
CA SER A 56 6.59 -1.41 12.21
C SER A 56 6.07 -2.01 13.50
N LEU A 57 4.90 -2.64 13.44
CA LEU A 57 4.25 -3.25 14.59
C LEU A 57 4.80 -4.65 14.88
N LEU A 58 6.10 -4.86 14.61
CA LEU A 58 6.78 -6.14 14.78
C LEU A 58 6.67 -6.60 16.24
N HIS A 59 6.29 -7.88 16.38
CA HIS A 59 6.33 -8.73 17.55
C HIS A 59 7.08 -8.13 18.75
N HIS A 60 6.31 -7.91 19.83
CA HIS A 60 6.67 -7.78 21.25
C HIS A 60 5.84 -6.64 21.86
N HIS A 61 4.56 -6.94 22.16
CA HIS A 61 3.72 -6.45 23.28
C HIS A 61 2.22 -6.53 22.92
N HIS A 62 1.40 -6.59 23.96
CA HIS A 62 -0.05 -6.84 23.91
C HIS A 62 -0.82 -6.02 22.85
N PRO A 63 -1.86 -6.60 22.23
CA PRO A 63 -2.65 -6.00 21.13
C PRO A 63 -3.42 -4.70 21.46
N GLY A 64 -3.22 -4.09 22.64
CA GLY A 64 -3.96 -2.91 23.10
C GLY A 64 -3.18 -1.60 23.18
N THR A 65 -1.84 -1.61 23.22
CA THR A 65 -1.07 -0.39 23.59
C THR A 65 -0.52 0.38 22.37
N LEU A 66 -0.17 -0.32 21.29
CA LEU A 66 0.41 0.30 20.10
C LEU A 66 -0.56 1.25 19.35
N PRO A 67 -1.86 0.96 19.21
CA PRO A 67 -2.77 1.86 18.48
C PRO A 67 -2.88 3.25 19.09
N LEU A 68 -2.87 3.36 20.43
CA LEU A 68 -3.00 4.63 21.13
C LEU A 68 -1.74 5.50 21.04
N VAL A 69 -0.56 4.88 21.13
CA VAL A 69 0.71 5.61 20.98
C VAL A 69 0.84 6.15 19.56
N VAL A 70 0.54 5.32 18.54
CA VAL A 70 0.53 5.74 17.14
C VAL A 70 -0.49 6.85 16.91
N ALA A 71 -1.71 6.71 17.42
CA ALA A 71 -2.73 7.75 17.33
C ALA A 71 -2.25 9.08 17.93
N SER A 72 -1.59 9.04 19.10
CA SER A 72 -1.08 10.24 19.76
C SER A 72 0.04 10.94 18.98
N VAL A 73 0.90 10.16 18.31
CA VAL A 73 1.98 10.70 17.47
C VAL A 73 1.40 11.28 16.18
N LEU A 74 0.49 10.56 15.52
CA LEU A 74 -0.20 11.06 14.34
C LEU A 74 -0.95 12.35 14.65
N LEU A 75 -1.75 12.40 15.71
CA LEU A 75 -2.49 13.61 16.10
C LEU A 75 -1.57 14.80 16.37
N ARG A 76 -0.43 14.57 17.02
CA ARG A 76 0.48 15.66 17.40
C ARG A 76 1.30 16.18 16.22
N HIS A 77 1.61 15.32 15.24
CA HIS A 77 2.56 15.64 14.17
C HIS A 77 1.94 15.59 12.76
N ALA A 78 0.63 15.35 12.64
CA ALA A 78 -0.11 15.17 11.38
C ALA A 78 0.19 16.23 10.32
N ALA A 79 0.24 17.51 10.71
CA ALA A 79 0.48 18.63 9.79
C ALA A 79 1.89 18.65 9.15
N ARG A 80 2.79 17.76 9.56
CA ARG A 80 4.17 17.69 9.05
C ARG A 80 4.49 16.37 8.37
N ILE A 81 3.64 15.36 8.54
CA ILE A 81 3.89 14.03 8.00
C ILE A 81 3.68 14.07 6.49
N SER A 82 4.78 13.95 5.76
CA SER A 82 4.85 13.86 4.31
C SER A 82 5.01 12.42 3.81
N ARG A 83 5.60 11.54 4.63
CA ARG A 83 5.70 10.11 4.31
C ARG A 83 5.27 9.30 5.52
N LEU A 84 4.32 8.40 5.31
CA LEU A 84 3.84 7.49 6.35
C LEU A 84 3.94 6.07 5.83
N CYS A 85 4.75 5.26 6.51
CA CYS A 85 4.86 3.84 6.27
C CYS A 85 4.38 3.09 7.51
N VAL A 86 3.36 2.26 7.39
CA VAL A 86 2.86 1.42 8.49
C VAL A 86 2.94 -0.05 8.07
N LYS A 87 3.77 -0.82 8.76
CA LYS A 87 4.02 -2.23 8.46
C LYS A 87 3.48 -3.08 9.60
N GLY A 88 2.49 -3.91 9.29
CA GLY A 88 2.06 -5.00 10.14
C GLY A 88 3.09 -6.13 10.18
N ASP A 89 2.85 -7.11 11.06
CA ASP A 89 3.80 -8.19 11.29
C ASP A 89 4.03 -9.08 10.04
N PRO A 90 5.26 -9.25 9.54
CA PRO A 90 5.59 -10.06 8.37
C PRO A 90 5.32 -11.55 8.56
N GLN A 91 5.30 -12.08 9.79
CA GLN A 91 5.03 -13.50 10.06
C GLN A 91 3.56 -13.89 10.00
N SER A 92 2.63 -12.93 10.02
CA SER A 92 1.24 -13.20 9.68
C SER A 92 1.17 -13.75 8.26
N THR A 93 0.99 -15.07 8.13
CA THR A 93 0.87 -15.71 6.83
C THR A 93 -0.36 -15.17 6.12
N TRP A 94 -0.26 -14.89 4.82
CA TRP A 94 -1.36 -14.33 4.03
C TRP A 94 -2.63 -15.21 4.09
N HIS A 95 -2.48 -16.52 4.27
CA HIS A 95 -3.58 -17.45 4.52
C HIS A 95 -4.41 -17.10 5.78
N ARG A 96 -3.77 -16.51 6.80
CA ARG A 96 -4.43 -16.05 8.02
C ARG A 96 -5.10 -14.69 7.87
N LEU A 97 -4.92 -13.97 6.75
CA LEU A 97 -5.65 -12.73 6.47
C LEU A 97 -7.13 -12.96 6.23
N HIS A 98 -7.58 -14.19 5.96
CA HIS A 98 -9.01 -14.53 6.03
C HIS A 98 -9.51 -14.53 7.48
N ASN A 99 -8.64 -14.83 8.44
CA ASN A 99 -8.99 -14.83 9.85
C ASN A 99 -9.03 -13.39 10.36
N ARG A 100 -10.25 -12.89 10.63
CA ARG A 100 -10.57 -11.49 10.92
C ARG A 100 -9.86 -10.87 12.15
N ARG A 101 -9.02 -11.64 12.86
CA ARG A 101 -8.51 -11.30 14.20
C ARG A 101 -7.03 -10.89 14.24
N ASP A 102 -6.28 -11.08 13.16
CA ASP A 102 -4.82 -10.88 13.16
C ASP A 102 -4.40 -9.50 12.58
N LEU A 103 -5.31 -8.78 11.93
CA LEU A 103 -5.03 -7.45 11.38
C LEU A 103 -5.19 -6.35 12.44
N PHE A 104 -4.18 -5.50 12.58
CA PHE A 104 -4.32 -4.30 13.40
C PHE A 104 -5.19 -3.27 12.69
N ARG A 105 -6.03 -2.56 13.44
CA ARG A 105 -6.83 -1.46 12.91
C ARG A 105 -6.03 -0.16 12.96
N LEU A 106 -5.82 0.46 11.81
CA LEU A 106 -5.23 1.79 11.73
C LEU A 106 -6.21 2.82 12.33
N HIS A 107 -5.70 3.75 13.14
CA HIS A 107 -6.54 4.73 13.84
C HIS A 107 -6.97 5.87 12.90
N SER A 108 -8.18 6.41 13.06
CA SER A 108 -8.76 7.45 12.19
C SER A 108 -7.98 8.78 12.21
N SER A 109 -7.14 9.02 13.22
CA SER A 109 -6.21 10.17 13.23
C SER A 109 -5.26 10.22 12.03
N PHE A 110 -5.10 9.09 11.33
CA PHE A 110 -4.41 9.03 10.04
C PHE A 110 -4.92 10.07 9.04
N PHE A 111 -6.24 10.30 8.96
CA PHE A 111 -6.85 11.26 8.02
C PHE A 111 -6.50 12.72 8.32
N SER A 112 -5.90 13.02 9.47
CA SER A 112 -5.41 14.38 9.78
C SER A 112 -4.12 14.74 9.05
N CYS A 113 -3.43 13.77 8.42
CA CYS A 113 -2.16 13.98 7.74
C CYS A 113 -2.35 14.65 6.36
N VAL A 114 -2.74 15.94 6.34
CA VAL A 114 -3.06 16.66 5.10
C VAL A 114 -1.84 16.95 4.21
N HIS A 115 -0.63 16.86 4.75
CA HIS A 115 0.62 17.05 4.01
C HIS A 115 1.23 15.76 3.47
N LEU A 116 0.48 14.66 3.52
CA LEU A 116 0.95 13.34 3.11
C LEU A 116 1.21 13.31 1.59
N VAL A 117 2.45 12.98 1.22
CA VAL A 117 2.93 12.83 -0.16
C VAL A 117 3.07 11.35 -0.53
N SER A 118 3.50 10.51 0.40
CA SER A 118 3.61 9.06 0.19
C SER A 118 2.99 8.29 1.36
N LEU A 119 2.09 7.38 1.02
CA LEU A 119 1.40 6.48 1.95
C LEU A 119 1.77 5.04 1.61
N GLU A 120 2.34 4.33 2.57
CA GLU A 120 2.57 2.89 2.47
C GLU A 120 1.91 2.20 3.66
N LEU A 121 0.93 1.34 3.37
CA LEU A 121 0.24 0.53 4.37
C LEU A 121 0.41 -0.94 4.05
N GLN A 122 0.86 -1.71 5.04
CA GLN A 122 1.02 -3.14 4.91
C GLN A 122 0.32 -3.88 6.05
N LYS A 123 -0.46 -4.91 5.71
CA LYS A 123 -1.07 -5.86 6.67
C LYS A 123 -1.87 -5.15 7.77
N CYS A 124 -2.81 -4.30 7.37
CA CYS A 124 -3.66 -3.54 8.28
C CYS A 124 -5.13 -3.54 7.86
N GLN A 125 -6.01 -3.25 8.81
CA GLN A 125 -7.39 -2.87 8.52
C GLN A 125 -7.46 -1.35 8.38
N PHE A 126 -7.97 -0.89 7.23
CA PHE A 126 -8.21 0.51 6.94
C PHE A 126 -9.39 1.04 7.78
N PRO A 127 -9.28 2.23 8.39
CA PRO A 127 -10.36 2.83 9.17
C PRO A 127 -11.45 3.37 8.24
N PRO A 128 -12.72 3.37 8.67
CA PRO A 128 -13.79 3.99 7.90
C PRO A 128 -13.49 5.47 7.66
N LEU A 129 -13.83 5.97 6.47
CA LEU A 129 -13.66 7.38 6.14
C LEU A 129 -14.49 8.28 7.08
N PRO A 130 -13.93 9.41 7.54
CA PRO A 130 -14.68 10.37 8.35
C PRO A 130 -15.72 11.09 7.48
N ALA A 131 -16.83 11.49 8.09
CA ALA A 131 -17.82 12.34 7.41
C ALA A 131 -17.17 13.65 6.93
N GLY A 132 -17.32 13.96 5.65
CA GLY A 132 -16.69 15.13 5.03
C GLY A 132 -15.19 14.97 4.79
N PHE A 133 -14.69 13.74 4.64
CA PHE A 133 -13.32 13.50 4.17
C PHE A 133 -13.03 14.33 2.91
N ALA A 134 -11.95 15.11 2.98
CA ALA A 134 -11.52 16.04 1.93
C ALA A 134 -10.32 15.53 1.12
N GLY A 135 -9.98 14.25 1.29
CA GLY A 135 -8.85 13.62 0.62
C GLY A 135 -7.48 13.92 1.21
N PHE A 136 -6.46 13.44 0.50
CA PHE A 136 -5.07 13.77 0.75
C PHE A 136 -4.57 14.66 -0.41
N PRO A 137 -4.60 16.00 -0.26
CA PRO A 137 -4.43 16.90 -1.40
C PRO A 137 -3.03 16.87 -2.02
N LEU A 138 -2.02 16.44 -1.25
CA LEU A 138 -0.62 16.38 -1.67
C LEU A 138 -0.14 14.96 -1.98
N LEU A 139 -1.02 13.94 -1.90
CA LEU A 139 -0.63 12.55 -2.04
C LEU A 139 -0.25 12.25 -3.49
N GLN A 140 0.98 11.77 -3.67
CA GLN A 140 1.56 11.40 -4.97
C GLN A 140 1.71 9.88 -5.11
N GLU A 141 1.99 9.18 -4.00
CA GLU A 141 2.12 7.72 -4.00
C GLU A 141 1.24 7.09 -2.92
N MET A 142 0.42 6.12 -3.32
CA MET A 142 -0.34 5.26 -2.43
C MET A 142 0.00 3.79 -2.69
N ASN A 143 0.54 3.11 -1.69
CA ASN A 143 0.89 1.69 -1.74
C ASN A 143 0.20 0.92 -0.61
N LEU A 144 -0.75 0.05 -0.99
CA LEU A 144 -1.50 -0.79 -0.09
C LEU A 144 -1.15 -2.25 -0.36
N THR A 145 -0.61 -2.95 0.64
CA THR A 145 -0.27 -4.37 0.56
C THR A 145 -0.94 -5.16 1.66
N ASN A 146 -1.76 -6.17 1.34
CA ASN A 146 -2.51 -6.95 2.33
C ASN A 146 -3.38 -6.06 3.23
N VAL A 147 -4.00 -5.02 2.66
CA VAL A 147 -4.87 -4.08 3.40
C VAL A 147 -6.31 -4.54 3.25
N ARG A 148 -7.05 -4.52 4.35
CA ARG A 148 -8.49 -4.82 4.37
C ARG A 148 -9.30 -3.55 4.55
N PHE A 149 -10.27 -3.34 3.68
CA PHE A 149 -11.36 -2.39 3.87
C PHE A 149 -12.58 -3.11 4.47
N VAL A 150 -13.35 -2.41 5.30
CA VAL A 150 -14.53 -2.99 5.98
C VAL A 150 -15.73 -2.08 5.70
N GLY A 151 -16.90 -2.68 5.47
CA GLY A 151 -18.10 -1.96 5.04
C GLY A 151 -17.98 -1.60 3.56
N ASP A 152 -18.27 -0.34 3.23
CA ASP A 152 -18.26 0.20 1.86
C ASP A 152 -16.82 0.44 1.38
N GLY A 153 -16.03 -0.63 1.31
CA GLY A 153 -14.59 -0.53 1.05
C GLY A 153 -14.24 0.01 -0.33
N GLU A 154 -15.09 -0.28 -1.31
CA GLU A 154 -14.97 0.19 -2.70
C GLU A 154 -15.11 1.70 -2.75
N GLU A 155 -16.22 2.23 -2.22
CA GLU A 155 -16.48 3.66 -2.08
C GLU A 155 -15.34 4.37 -1.34
N GLN A 156 -14.74 3.72 -0.33
CA GLN A 156 -13.62 4.29 0.41
C GLN A 156 -12.38 4.44 -0.46
N VAL A 157 -12.01 3.44 -1.25
CA VAL A 157 -10.84 3.53 -2.13
C VAL A 157 -11.10 4.53 -3.26
N GLU A 158 -12.28 4.50 -3.89
CA GLU A 158 -12.67 5.47 -4.91
C GLU A 158 -12.60 6.90 -4.39
N ALA A 159 -13.15 7.16 -3.20
CA ALA A 159 -13.12 8.48 -2.58
C ALA A 159 -11.70 8.95 -2.31
N ILE A 160 -10.80 8.07 -1.84
CA ILE A 160 -9.39 8.42 -1.63
C ILE A 160 -8.72 8.79 -2.94
N ILE A 161 -8.91 8.01 -4.01
CA ILE A 161 -8.30 8.29 -5.32
C ILE A 161 -8.87 9.60 -5.88
N ARG A 162 -10.19 9.75 -5.90
CA ARG A 162 -10.89 10.93 -6.45
C ARG A 162 -10.51 12.22 -5.71
N GLN A 163 -10.34 12.14 -4.39
CA GLN A 163 -10.00 13.30 -3.56
C GLN A 163 -8.48 13.50 -3.40
N SER A 164 -7.64 12.73 -4.10
CA SER A 164 -6.18 12.87 -4.13
C SER A 164 -5.72 13.29 -5.54
N PRO A 165 -5.87 14.59 -5.91
CA PRO A 165 -5.68 15.03 -7.29
C PRO A 165 -4.23 14.94 -7.79
N LEU A 166 -3.26 14.83 -6.89
CA LEU A 166 -1.83 14.72 -7.23
C LEU A 166 -1.34 13.27 -7.30
N LEU A 167 -2.22 12.28 -7.17
CA LEU A 167 -1.84 10.88 -7.12
C LEU A 167 -1.28 10.42 -8.47
N GLU A 168 0.02 10.09 -8.50
CA GLU A 168 0.74 9.64 -9.68
C GLU A 168 0.99 8.12 -9.66
N VAL A 169 1.13 7.53 -8.47
CA VAL A 169 1.46 6.11 -8.29
C VAL A 169 0.45 5.43 -7.37
N LEU A 170 -0.23 4.41 -7.89
CA LEU A 170 -1.19 3.61 -7.15
C LEU A 170 -0.76 2.14 -7.20
N LYS A 171 -0.49 1.55 -6.03
CA LYS A 171 -0.13 0.14 -5.88
C LYS A 171 -1.11 -0.54 -4.94
N LEU A 172 -1.84 -1.51 -5.45
CA LEU A 172 -2.83 -2.29 -4.73
C LEU A 172 -2.42 -3.75 -4.84
N SER A 173 -1.93 -4.33 -3.76
CA SER A 173 -1.45 -5.72 -3.71
C SER A 173 -2.19 -6.49 -2.63
N TYR A 174 -2.99 -7.48 -3.03
CA TYR A 174 -3.80 -8.31 -2.15
C TYR A 174 -4.72 -7.47 -1.24
N VAL A 175 -5.34 -6.45 -1.82
CA VAL A 175 -6.33 -5.62 -1.12
C VAL A 175 -7.65 -6.39 -1.05
N LEU A 176 -8.24 -6.44 0.14
CA LEU A 176 -9.49 -7.15 0.43
C LEU A 176 -10.59 -6.13 0.71
N ILE A 177 -11.63 -6.12 -0.11
CA ILE A 177 -12.68 -5.09 -0.04
C ILE A 177 -14.01 -5.66 0.48
N SER A 178 -14.39 -6.87 0.09
CA SER A 178 -15.58 -7.57 0.58
C SER A 178 -15.21 -8.85 1.35
N THR A 179 -16.09 -9.28 2.26
CA THR A 179 -15.91 -10.51 3.07
C THR A 179 -16.99 -11.58 2.87
N ASP A 180 -18.05 -11.26 2.13
CA ASP A 180 -19.24 -12.10 2.08
C ASP A 180 -19.50 -12.41 0.60
N GLU A 181 -19.97 -13.63 0.32
CA GLU A 181 -20.08 -14.26 -1.01
C GLU A 181 -21.04 -13.56 -2.00
N SER A 182 -21.36 -12.29 -1.81
CA SER A 182 -22.01 -11.45 -2.82
C SER A 182 -21.01 -11.11 -3.93
N GLU A 183 -21.52 -10.97 -5.15
CA GLU A 183 -20.77 -10.43 -6.27
C GLU A 183 -20.04 -9.16 -5.80
N ALA A 184 -18.74 -9.05 -6.09
CA ALA A 184 -18.00 -7.83 -5.79
C ALA A 184 -18.69 -6.69 -6.54
N ASP A 185 -19.10 -5.65 -5.83
CA ASP A 185 -19.70 -4.49 -6.47
C ASP A 185 -18.63 -3.89 -7.41
N GLU A 186 -19.07 -3.45 -8.58
CA GLU A 186 -18.16 -2.91 -9.58
C GLU A 186 -17.76 -1.50 -9.16
N TRP A 187 -16.44 -1.24 -9.13
CA TRP A 187 -15.91 0.05 -8.74
C TRP A 187 -14.78 0.49 -9.65
N VAL A 188 -14.71 1.80 -9.87
CA VAL A 188 -13.98 2.43 -10.97
C VAL A 188 -12.74 3.13 -10.44
N ILE A 189 -11.58 2.64 -10.86
CA ILE A 189 -10.33 3.37 -10.71
C ILE A 189 -10.26 4.47 -11.75
N GLN A 190 -10.43 5.70 -11.29
CA GLN A 190 -10.31 6.92 -12.09
C GLN A 190 -9.29 7.87 -11.46
N GLY A 191 -8.37 8.40 -12.27
CA GLY A 191 -7.24 9.18 -11.76
C GLY A 191 -6.61 10.00 -12.86
N PRO A 192 -6.93 11.30 -13.00
CA PRO A 192 -6.49 12.10 -14.15
C PRO A 192 -4.97 12.29 -14.22
N ASN A 193 -4.27 12.15 -13.07
CA ASN A 193 -2.83 12.29 -12.95
C ASN A 193 -2.09 10.98 -12.72
N LEU A 194 -2.78 9.85 -12.73
CA LEU A 194 -2.16 8.55 -12.47
C LEU A 194 -1.22 8.17 -13.62
N ARG A 195 0.03 7.89 -13.29
CA ARG A 195 1.11 7.51 -14.22
C ARG A 195 1.47 6.04 -14.10
N SER A 196 1.48 5.53 -12.88
CA SER A 196 1.79 4.13 -12.59
C SER A 196 0.68 3.48 -11.78
N LEU A 197 0.21 2.35 -12.29
CA LEU A 197 -0.78 1.49 -11.65
C LEU A 197 -0.19 0.10 -11.43
N THR A 198 -0.37 -0.45 -10.24
CA THR A 198 -0.08 -1.86 -9.96
C THR A 198 -1.28 -2.48 -9.27
N ILE A 199 -1.83 -3.54 -9.85
CA ILE A 199 -2.86 -4.37 -9.24
C ILE A 199 -2.29 -5.77 -9.13
N ARG A 200 -2.16 -6.27 -7.90
CA ARG A 200 -1.87 -7.68 -7.64
C ARG A 200 -3.00 -8.24 -6.81
N SER A 201 -3.64 -9.30 -7.26
CA SER A 201 -4.71 -9.94 -6.50
C SER A 201 -4.73 -11.44 -6.73
N LYS A 202 -5.27 -12.15 -5.74
CA LYS A 202 -5.62 -13.55 -5.92
C LYS A 202 -6.90 -13.65 -6.75
N ASP A 203 -7.92 -12.91 -6.32
CA ASP A 203 -9.27 -12.97 -6.88
C ASP A 203 -9.63 -11.61 -7.52
N TYR A 204 -10.56 -11.62 -8.48
CA TYR A 204 -11.13 -10.36 -8.98
C TYR A 204 -11.99 -9.72 -7.90
N GLN A 205 -11.95 -8.39 -7.85
CA GLN A 205 -12.65 -7.58 -6.85
C GLN A 205 -13.45 -6.47 -7.54
N GLY A 206 -14.12 -6.76 -8.67
CA GLY A 206 -14.98 -5.79 -9.34
C GLY A 206 -14.26 -4.61 -9.99
N TRP A 207 -12.97 -4.75 -10.33
CA TRP A 207 -12.13 -3.65 -10.80
C TRP A 207 -12.53 -3.17 -12.20
N GLN A 208 -12.89 -1.89 -12.31
CA GLN A 208 -13.07 -1.22 -13.59
C GLN A 208 -12.10 -0.05 -13.77
N PHE A 209 -11.79 0.28 -15.02
CA PHE A 209 -10.97 1.42 -15.37
C PHE A 209 -11.83 2.53 -15.96
N GLY A 210 -11.78 3.71 -15.33
CA GLY A 210 -12.33 4.93 -15.89
C GLY A 210 -11.31 5.67 -16.74
N GLU A 211 -11.39 6.99 -16.78
CA GLU A 211 -10.41 7.81 -17.51
C GLU A 211 -9.05 7.83 -16.80
N LEU A 212 -8.04 7.28 -17.48
CA LEU A 212 -6.64 7.24 -17.04
C LEU A 212 -5.69 7.83 -18.12
N PRO A 213 -5.86 9.13 -18.48
CA PRO A 213 -5.23 9.73 -19.66
C PRO A 213 -3.70 9.89 -19.57
N ARG A 214 -3.14 9.82 -18.35
CA ARG A 214 -1.69 9.98 -18.09
C ARG A 214 -0.99 8.68 -17.74
N LEU A 215 -1.71 7.55 -17.78
CA LEU A 215 -1.18 6.26 -17.39
C LEU A 215 -0.14 5.80 -18.41
N SER A 216 1.09 5.60 -17.97
CA SER A 216 2.20 5.13 -18.79
C SER A 216 2.64 3.72 -18.44
N ASP A 217 2.46 3.32 -17.18
CA ASP A 217 2.95 2.06 -16.64
C ASP A 217 1.83 1.33 -15.90
N ALA A 218 1.50 0.11 -16.35
CA ALA A 218 0.57 -0.77 -15.65
C ALA A 218 1.23 -2.11 -15.34
N THR A 219 1.06 -2.60 -14.12
CA THR A 219 1.42 -3.97 -13.71
C THR A 219 0.20 -4.67 -13.18
N ILE A 220 -0.24 -5.72 -13.87
CA ILE A 220 -1.40 -6.53 -13.49
C ILE A 220 -0.89 -7.94 -13.16
N ASP A 221 -1.07 -8.37 -11.92
CA ASP A 221 -0.73 -9.71 -11.44
C ASP A 221 -1.97 -10.40 -10.88
N LEU A 222 -2.54 -11.35 -11.63
CA LEU A 222 -3.72 -12.11 -11.22
C LEU A 222 -3.37 -13.59 -11.14
N VAL A 223 -3.46 -14.14 -9.93
CA VAL A 223 -2.98 -15.51 -9.64
C VAL A 223 -4.00 -16.58 -10.02
N SER A 224 -5.30 -16.35 -9.82
CA SER A 224 -6.34 -17.39 -10.00
C SER A 224 -7.44 -17.05 -11.00
N TYR A 225 -7.24 -16.03 -11.83
CA TYR A 225 -8.32 -15.54 -12.69
C TYR A 225 -8.25 -16.11 -14.10
N VAL A 226 -9.09 -17.12 -14.39
CA VAL A 226 -9.38 -17.45 -15.79
C VAL A 226 -10.79 -17.95 -16.14
N ASP A 227 -11.72 -18.07 -15.20
CA ASP A 227 -12.90 -18.87 -15.52
C ASP A 227 -14.14 -18.11 -16.03
N GLU A 228 -14.41 -16.83 -15.69
CA GLU A 228 -15.76 -16.30 -15.98
C GLU A 228 -15.92 -14.82 -16.39
N HIS A 229 -14.92 -13.95 -16.28
CA HIS A 229 -15.09 -12.52 -16.66
C HIS A 229 -14.16 -12.13 -17.82
N ASP A 230 -14.57 -11.12 -18.58
CA ASP A 230 -13.85 -10.66 -19.77
C ASP A 230 -12.54 -9.95 -19.38
N PHE A 231 -11.50 -10.75 -19.14
CA PHE A 231 -10.14 -10.25 -18.89
C PHE A 231 -9.63 -9.39 -20.06
N GLY A 232 -10.15 -9.59 -21.26
CA GLY A 232 -9.86 -8.76 -22.43
C GLY A 232 -10.41 -7.35 -22.26
N GLU A 233 -11.68 -7.20 -21.87
CA GLU A 233 -12.30 -5.91 -21.55
C GLU A 233 -11.57 -5.20 -20.40
N PHE A 234 -11.22 -5.94 -19.35
CA PHE A 234 -10.41 -5.41 -18.25
C PHE A 234 -9.06 -4.87 -18.73
N LEU A 235 -8.32 -5.64 -19.53
CA LEU A 235 -7.02 -5.20 -20.07
C LEU A 235 -7.17 -4.06 -21.08
N ALA A 236 -8.27 -3.99 -21.83
CA ALA A 236 -8.51 -2.91 -22.79
C ALA A 236 -8.50 -1.54 -22.10
N GLY A 237 -8.99 -1.44 -20.86
CA GLY A 237 -8.96 -0.21 -20.07
C GLY A 237 -7.55 0.29 -19.69
N VAL A 238 -6.53 -0.56 -19.80
CA VAL A 238 -5.11 -0.19 -19.62
C VAL A 238 -4.27 -0.50 -20.86
N GLY A 239 -4.90 -0.81 -22.00
CA GLY A 239 -4.19 -1.21 -23.23
C GLY A 239 -3.40 -0.08 -23.88
N HIS A 240 -3.74 1.17 -23.58
CA HIS A 240 -3.06 2.37 -24.13
C HIS A 240 -1.73 2.70 -23.46
N VAL A 241 -1.31 1.97 -22.42
CA VAL A 241 -0.09 2.29 -21.66
C VAL A 241 1.17 1.96 -22.45
N GLY A 242 2.23 2.77 -22.28
CA GLY A 242 3.52 2.53 -22.92
C GLY A 242 4.26 1.29 -22.38
N LYS A 243 3.97 0.88 -21.15
CA LYS A 243 4.53 -0.32 -20.52
C LYS A 243 3.46 -1.09 -19.75
N LEU A 244 3.06 -2.23 -20.30
CA LEU A 244 2.16 -3.18 -19.64
C LEU A 244 2.97 -4.41 -19.19
N THR A 245 2.90 -4.73 -17.90
CA THR A 245 3.45 -5.96 -17.33
C THR A 245 2.31 -6.82 -16.83
N ILE A 246 2.19 -8.03 -17.38
CA ILE A 246 1.20 -9.02 -16.93
C ILE A 246 1.95 -10.16 -16.26
N ALA A 247 1.63 -10.43 -15.01
CA ALA A 247 2.06 -11.62 -14.30
C ALA A 247 0.83 -12.50 -14.04
N ALA A 248 0.99 -13.80 -14.27
CA ALA A 248 0.00 -14.79 -13.89
C ALA A 248 0.72 -15.82 -13.04
N GLY A 249 0.28 -15.98 -11.79
CA GLY A 249 0.79 -17.01 -10.91
C GLY A 249 0.35 -18.39 -11.40
N TYR A 250 1.20 -19.08 -12.16
CA TYR A 250 0.96 -20.47 -12.51
C TYR A 250 1.08 -21.32 -11.23
N LEU A 251 -0.04 -21.74 -10.65
CA LEU A 251 -0.04 -22.85 -9.68
C LEU A 251 -0.04 -24.14 -10.49
N PRO A 252 1.05 -24.93 -10.50
CA PRO A 252 1.01 -26.27 -11.10
C PRO A 252 -0.11 -27.08 -10.43
N GLU A 253 -0.85 -27.87 -11.23
CA GLU A 253 -2.02 -28.69 -10.87
C GLU A 253 -1.91 -29.53 -9.59
N VAL A 254 -0.72 -29.67 -9.02
CA VAL A 254 -0.42 -30.46 -7.82
C VAL A 254 -1.22 -30.00 -6.58
N TYR A 255 -1.80 -28.79 -6.59
CA TYR A 255 -2.67 -28.30 -5.50
C TYR A 255 -4.18 -28.38 -5.80
N LEU A 256 -4.59 -28.72 -7.02
CA LEU A 256 -5.99 -28.97 -7.37
C LEU A 256 -6.24 -30.48 -7.30
N ASN A 257 -6.38 -31.02 -6.09
CA ASN A 257 -6.93 -32.37 -5.97
C ASN A 257 -7.97 -32.47 -4.84
N LYS A 258 -9.24 -32.41 -5.27
CA LYS A 258 -10.40 -33.25 -4.88
C LYS A 258 -11.69 -32.41 -4.77
N SER A 259 -12.30 -32.06 -5.90
CA SER A 259 -13.79 -31.98 -5.98
C SER A 259 -14.39 -31.75 -7.37
N SER A 260 -13.66 -31.33 -8.40
CA SER A 260 -14.29 -31.04 -9.70
C SER A 260 -13.66 -31.83 -10.84
N ASN A 261 -14.46 -32.70 -11.46
CA ASN A 261 -14.16 -33.46 -12.66
C ASN A 261 -14.29 -32.55 -13.89
N ARG A 262 -13.43 -31.55 -14.03
CA ARG A 262 -13.32 -30.70 -15.22
C ARG A 262 -11.90 -30.73 -15.75
N ASP A 263 -11.78 -30.96 -17.06
CA ASP A 263 -10.53 -31.02 -17.80
C ASP A 263 -9.66 -29.78 -17.55
N PRO A 264 -8.33 -29.91 -17.61
CA PRO A 264 -7.43 -28.81 -17.31
C PRO A 264 -7.50 -27.69 -18.37
N PRO A 265 -7.30 -26.42 -17.97
CA PRO A 265 -7.46 -25.26 -18.83
C PRO A 265 -6.27 -25.05 -19.80
N MET A 266 -6.00 -26.03 -20.67
CA MET A 266 -5.05 -25.87 -21.78
C MET A 266 -5.56 -24.89 -22.87
N HIS A 267 -6.86 -24.62 -22.92
CA HIS A 267 -7.48 -23.66 -23.85
C HIS A 267 -7.13 -22.19 -23.53
N ILE A 268 -6.64 -21.93 -22.31
CA ILE A 268 -6.47 -20.59 -21.75
C ILE A 268 -5.12 -19.97 -22.11
N VAL A 269 -4.06 -20.78 -22.07
CA VAL A 269 -2.74 -20.39 -22.59
C VAL A 269 -2.85 -20.07 -24.08
N GLY A 270 -3.68 -20.82 -24.81
CA GLY A 270 -4.01 -20.54 -26.20
C GLY A 270 -4.70 -19.19 -26.41
N LYS A 271 -5.64 -18.80 -25.54
CA LYS A 271 -6.36 -17.51 -25.64
C LYS A 271 -5.51 -16.30 -25.24
N VAL A 272 -4.73 -16.39 -24.16
CA VAL A 272 -3.85 -15.30 -23.72
C VAL A 272 -2.70 -15.11 -24.71
N LEU A 273 -2.08 -16.21 -25.19
CA LEU A 273 -1.10 -16.12 -26.28
C LEU A 273 -1.73 -15.66 -27.59
N SER A 274 -2.96 -16.07 -27.93
CA SER A 274 -3.60 -15.60 -29.16
C SER A 274 -3.93 -14.12 -29.11
N LEU A 275 -4.36 -13.58 -27.96
CA LEU A 275 -4.63 -12.14 -27.80
C LEU A 275 -3.32 -11.34 -27.84
N LEU A 276 -2.27 -11.80 -27.14
CA LEU A 276 -0.94 -11.19 -27.20
C LEU A 276 -0.31 -11.26 -28.61
N LEU A 277 -0.56 -12.34 -29.36
CA LEU A 277 -0.11 -12.49 -30.75
C LEU A 277 -0.95 -11.66 -31.73
N LEU A 278 -2.26 -11.53 -31.52
CA LEU A 278 -3.15 -10.67 -32.33
C LEU A 278 -2.79 -9.20 -32.17
N ASP A 279 -2.47 -8.74 -30.95
CA ASP A 279 -2.04 -7.35 -30.71
C ASP A 279 -0.63 -7.07 -31.26
N LEU A 280 0.29 -8.05 -31.19
CA LEU A 280 1.62 -7.93 -31.82
C LEU A 280 1.53 -7.90 -33.36
N LEU A 281 0.61 -8.66 -33.97
CA LEU A 281 0.40 -8.65 -35.42
C LEU A 281 -0.33 -7.38 -35.89
N CYS A 282 -1.27 -6.84 -35.12
CA CYS A 282 -1.94 -5.58 -35.44
C CYS A 282 -1.00 -4.35 -35.34
N LEU A 283 0.08 -4.44 -34.57
CA LEU A 283 1.12 -3.40 -34.48
C LEU A 283 2.12 -3.43 -35.66
N GLU A 284 2.26 -4.55 -36.37
CA GLU A 284 3.17 -4.66 -37.53
C GLU A 284 2.54 -4.20 -38.85
N ASP A 285 1.20 -4.14 -38.95
CA ASP A 285 0.49 -3.77 -40.20
C ASP A 285 0.21 -2.25 -40.35
N THR A 286 0.82 -1.37 -39.54
CA THR A 286 0.63 0.10 -39.61
C THR A 286 1.90 0.91 -39.89
N VAL A 287 2.90 0.32 -40.59
CA VAL A 287 4.08 1.04 -41.11
C VAL A 287 4.12 1.01 -42.64
#